data_AF-A0A1C1A5X2-F1
#
_entry.id   AF-A0A1C1A5X2-F1
#
_cell.length_a   1.000
_cell.length_b   1.000
_cell.length_c   1.000
_cell.angle_alpha   90.00
_cell.angle_beta   90.00
_cell.angle_gamma   90.00
#
_symmetry.space_group_name_H-M   'P 1'
#
loop_
_entity.id
_entity.type
_entity.pdbx_description
1 polymer ?
#
loop_
_entity_poly.entity_id
_entity_poly.type
_entity_poly.pdbx_seq_one_letter_code
_entity_poly.pdbx_strand_id
1 'polypeptide(L)'
;MSLRLKITLWVTVGLMVILFFSFTFVYYMFIRVTTKGEIDLLKDKASALLLKDLPNHPEYWKDNSQMDELLIPQEMLRYITPDSQVAHEISSDTSLAKFPASYATVASDVLITNHEEGILLFVRTPVFKDGKQVALLEIGRNLRRLGTYANMLISILVLTSIGALILTLIGGYFYTNVLFRPLQQFITTMQNIEKSGSFRHIVLPTKHANDELMMLGATFNRMIDRLQEMFRKQEQFLADASHELRTPLTIIESYASLLRRWASSNDQLREEALEAIVSESAQLKLLTQNLLSLTDTTRENCEQNTTFDLIPLVEQTAASLRVTSSREIRVDADMHELSMSGDPYQIRQLLIILVDNALKYSQQRVDIHISLKEFWITIKVIDHGIGIAEDELQHVFDRFYRADKARNRKQGGAGLGLAIAQHIVQKHQGTIELQSSLGQGTTASVALPQSCQ
;
A
#
# COMPACT_ATOMS: atom_id res chain seq x y z
N MET A 1 15.95 15.05 -10.09
CA MET A 1 16.62 13.75 -10.34
C MET A 1 15.58 12.64 -10.23
N SER A 2 15.38 11.83 -11.27
CA SER A 2 14.35 10.77 -11.25
C SER A 2 14.69 9.73 -10.17
N LEU A 3 13.66 9.12 -9.56
CA LEU A 3 13.84 8.04 -8.57
C LEU A 3 14.72 6.91 -9.14
N ARG A 4 14.56 6.66 -10.44
CA ARG A 4 15.36 5.71 -11.23
C ARG A 4 16.86 5.96 -11.11
N LEU A 5 17.28 7.20 -11.38
CA LEU A 5 18.70 7.57 -11.34
C LEU A 5 19.26 7.53 -9.92
N LYS A 6 18.44 7.84 -8.91
CA LYS A 6 18.87 7.73 -7.50
C LYS A 6 19.17 6.28 -7.13
N ILE A 7 18.27 5.35 -7.46
CA ILE A 7 18.42 3.93 -7.09
C ILE A 7 19.61 3.31 -7.82
N THR A 8 19.75 3.54 -9.12
CA THR A 8 20.92 3.02 -9.86
C THR A 8 22.23 3.57 -9.31
N LEU A 9 22.28 4.85 -8.91
CA LEU A 9 23.47 5.45 -8.31
C LEU A 9 23.78 4.85 -6.92
N TRP A 10 22.78 4.63 -6.07
CA TRP A 10 22.99 3.98 -4.78
C TRP A 10 23.51 2.55 -4.92
N VAL A 11 22.96 1.77 -5.86
CA VAL A 11 23.41 0.40 -6.12
C VAL A 11 24.84 0.38 -6.67
N THR A 12 25.20 1.28 -7.59
CA THR A 12 26.56 1.33 -8.14
C THR A 12 27.58 1.79 -7.09
N VAL A 13 27.24 2.78 -6.26
CA VAL A 13 28.09 3.20 -5.13
C VAL A 13 28.27 2.06 -4.14
N GLY A 14 27.20 1.36 -3.77
CA GLY A 14 27.26 0.21 -2.88
C GLY A 14 28.17 -0.90 -3.42
N LEU A 15 28.06 -1.22 -4.71
CA LEU A 15 28.95 -2.19 -5.36
C LEU A 15 30.41 -1.73 -5.36
N MET A 16 30.67 -0.45 -5.64
CA MET A 16 32.03 0.09 -5.64
C MET A 16 32.69 -0.04 -4.26
N VAL A 17 31.95 0.21 -3.19
CA VAL A 17 32.43 0.03 -1.81
C VAL A 17 32.74 -1.45 -1.52
N ILE A 18 31.84 -2.36 -1.91
CA ILE A 18 32.04 -3.81 -1.73
C ILE A 18 33.28 -4.29 -2.50
N LEU A 19 33.44 -3.87 -3.76
CA LEU A 19 34.60 -4.22 -4.59
C LEU A 19 35.89 -3.67 -3.97
N PHE A 20 35.88 -2.43 -3.49
CA PHE A 20 37.06 -1.83 -2.86
C PHE A 20 37.53 -2.64 -1.65
N PHE A 21 36.65 -2.97 -0.71
CA PHE A 21 37.02 -3.76 0.47
C PHE A 21 37.41 -5.19 0.11
N SER A 22 36.66 -5.85 -0.77
CA SER A 22 36.96 -7.21 -1.23
C SER A 22 38.32 -7.28 -1.92
N PHE A 23 38.63 -6.33 -2.80
CA PHE A 23 39.87 -6.36 -3.58
C PHE A 23 41.08 -5.96 -2.75
N THR A 24 40.91 -5.02 -1.81
CA THR A 24 41.93 -4.71 -0.81
C THR A 24 42.25 -5.95 0.04
N PHE A 25 41.22 -6.69 0.46
CA PHE A 25 41.39 -7.92 1.23
C PHE A 25 42.10 -9.02 0.41
N VAL A 26 41.71 -9.24 -0.84
CA VAL A 26 42.35 -10.23 -1.73
C VAL A 26 43.82 -9.87 -1.96
N TYR A 27 44.13 -8.61 -2.23
CA TYR A 27 45.51 -8.15 -2.41
C TYR A 27 46.36 -8.34 -1.14
N TYR A 28 45.82 -7.95 0.02
CA TYR A 28 46.51 -8.13 1.31
C TYR A 28 46.76 -9.62 1.60
N MET A 29 45.76 -10.48 1.40
CA MET A 29 45.88 -11.92 1.58
C MET A 29 46.92 -12.52 0.62
N PHE A 30 46.94 -12.09 -0.64
CA PHE A 30 47.90 -12.55 -1.63
C PHE A 30 49.35 -12.27 -1.21
N ILE A 31 49.65 -11.03 -0.79
CA ILE A 31 50.99 -10.67 -0.30
C ILE A 31 51.34 -11.48 0.95
N ARG A 32 50.44 -11.53 1.93
CA ARG A 32 50.67 -12.23 3.20
C ARG A 32 50.95 -13.72 3.01
N VAL A 33 50.14 -14.40 2.20
CA VAL A 33 50.27 -15.84 1.94
C VAL A 33 51.54 -16.13 1.13
N THR A 34 51.81 -15.35 0.08
CA THR A 34 52.97 -15.59 -0.79
C THR A 34 54.29 -15.35 -0.07
N THR A 35 54.41 -14.24 0.66
CA THR A 35 55.62 -13.95 1.45
C THR A 35 55.85 -14.99 2.54
N LYS A 36 54.78 -15.48 3.20
CA LYS A 36 54.91 -16.55 4.18
C LYS A 36 55.41 -17.85 3.55
N GLY A 37 54.88 -18.22 2.39
CA GLY A 37 55.36 -19.40 1.66
C GLY A 37 56.84 -19.31 1.27
N GLU A 38 57.31 -18.13 0.88
CA GLU A 38 58.72 -17.87 0.60
C GLU A 38 59.61 -17.98 1.86
N ILE A 39 59.14 -17.46 3.01
CA ILE A 39 59.83 -17.63 4.30
C ILE A 39 59.99 -19.10 4.65
N ASP A 40 58.92 -19.88 4.55
CA ASP A 40 58.92 -21.30 4.90
C ASP A 40 59.88 -22.08 3.97
N LEU A 41 59.87 -21.80 2.66
CA LEU A 41 60.80 -22.39 1.69
C LEU A 41 62.28 -22.10 2.04
N LEU A 42 62.60 -20.86 2.40
CA LEU A 42 63.96 -20.50 2.80
C LEU A 42 64.39 -21.13 4.12
N LYS A 43 63.47 -21.28 5.08
CA LYS A 43 63.71 -22.02 6.35
C LYS A 43 64.00 -23.50 6.11
N ASP A 44 63.24 -24.13 5.21
CA ASP A 44 63.47 -25.53 4.83
C ASP A 44 64.81 -25.68 4.10
N LYS A 45 65.14 -24.75 3.19
CA LYS A 45 66.45 -24.71 2.52
C LYS A 45 67.60 -24.55 3.51
N ALA A 46 67.49 -23.63 4.46
CA ALA A 46 68.49 -23.44 5.51
C ALA A 46 68.69 -24.73 6.32
N SER A 47 67.60 -25.38 6.72
CA SER A 47 67.65 -26.65 7.47
C SER A 47 68.32 -27.76 6.66
N ALA A 48 68.03 -27.87 5.36
CA ALA A 48 68.67 -28.85 4.48
C ALA A 48 70.18 -28.59 4.27
N LEU A 49 70.60 -27.32 4.19
CA LEU A 49 72.01 -26.96 4.08
C LEU A 49 72.78 -27.26 5.38
N LEU A 50 72.16 -27.05 6.54
CA LEU A 50 72.76 -27.39 7.83
C LEU A 50 72.90 -28.91 8.03
N LEU A 51 71.94 -29.71 7.55
CA LEU A 51 72.03 -31.18 7.58
C LEU A 51 73.18 -31.74 6.73
N LYS A 52 73.60 -31.02 5.69
CA LYS A 52 74.74 -31.39 4.83
C LYS A 52 76.10 -30.95 5.37
N ASP A 53 76.13 -30.37 6.57
CA ASP A 53 77.33 -29.85 7.25
C ASP A 53 78.17 -28.86 6.41
N LEU A 54 77.50 -28.10 5.54
CA LEU A 54 78.11 -27.05 4.71
C LEU A 54 79.07 -26.09 5.46
N PRO A 55 78.83 -25.74 6.75
CA PRO A 55 79.74 -24.90 7.54
C PRO A 55 81.12 -25.50 7.85
N ASN A 56 81.25 -26.83 7.90
CA ASN A 56 82.50 -27.51 8.28
C ASN A 56 83.29 -28.06 7.08
N HIS A 57 82.79 -27.90 5.87
CA HIS A 57 83.42 -28.36 4.63
C HIS A 57 83.99 -27.16 3.84
N PRO A 58 85.25 -26.74 4.10
CA PRO A 58 85.88 -25.60 3.43
C PRO A 58 86.11 -25.81 1.94
N GLU A 59 86.02 -27.05 1.44
CA GLU A 59 86.01 -27.33 -0.01
C GLU A 59 84.82 -26.67 -0.74
N TYR A 60 83.62 -26.63 -0.14
CA TYR A 60 82.45 -26.02 -0.80
C TYR A 60 82.65 -24.51 -1.00
N TRP A 61 83.26 -23.81 -0.04
CA TRP A 61 83.46 -22.36 -0.11
C TRP A 61 84.67 -21.92 -0.94
N LYS A 62 85.53 -22.85 -1.38
CA LYS A 62 86.75 -22.57 -2.15
C LYS A 62 86.57 -22.71 -3.66
N ASP A 63 85.64 -23.55 -4.10
CA ASP A 63 85.30 -23.75 -5.50
C ASP A 63 83.91 -23.17 -5.79
N ASN A 64 83.88 -21.94 -6.32
CA ASN A 64 82.63 -21.22 -6.62
C ASN A 64 81.64 -22.05 -7.46
N SER A 65 82.14 -23.02 -8.25
CA SER A 65 81.31 -23.81 -9.16
C SER A 65 80.31 -24.74 -8.46
N GLN A 66 80.64 -25.30 -7.28
CA GLN A 66 79.74 -26.18 -6.53
C GLN A 66 78.68 -25.40 -5.73
N MET A 67 78.97 -24.14 -5.38
CA MET A 67 78.01 -23.31 -4.64
C MET A 67 77.09 -22.49 -5.54
N ASP A 68 77.49 -22.21 -6.78
CA ASP A 68 76.58 -21.70 -7.80
C ASP A 68 75.42 -22.69 -8.07
N GLU A 69 75.66 -24.00 -7.88
CA GLU A 69 74.63 -25.05 -7.96
C GLU A 69 73.63 -25.02 -6.79
N LEU A 70 74.01 -24.42 -5.65
CA LEU A 70 73.17 -24.30 -4.44
C LEU A 70 72.32 -23.03 -4.45
N LEU A 71 72.65 -22.03 -5.28
CA LEU A 71 71.91 -20.77 -5.40
C LEU A 71 70.82 -20.85 -6.47
N ILE A 72 69.64 -20.36 -6.13
CA ILE A 72 68.58 -20.07 -7.12
C ILE A 72 68.75 -18.59 -7.52
N PRO A 73 68.35 -18.17 -8.74
CA PRO A 73 68.43 -16.76 -9.11
C PRO A 73 67.74 -15.85 -8.07
N GLN A 74 68.37 -14.70 -7.80
CA GLN A 74 67.90 -13.69 -6.84
C GLN A 74 68.06 -14.09 -5.37
N GLU A 75 68.99 -14.99 -5.07
CA GLU A 75 69.35 -15.38 -3.72
C GLU A 75 70.80 -15.03 -3.37
N MET A 76 71.02 -14.88 -2.08
CA MET A 76 72.31 -14.69 -1.43
C MET A 76 72.41 -15.63 -0.23
N LEU A 77 73.59 -16.21 -0.03
CA LEU A 77 73.94 -16.99 1.14
C LEU A 77 75.11 -16.33 1.87
N ARG A 78 74.97 -16.13 3.16
CA ARG A 78 76.01 -15.59 4.04
C ARG A 78 76.24 -16.48 5.24
N TYR A 79 77.51 -16.60 5.59
CA TYR A 79 77.96 -17.21 6.84
C TYR A 79 78.57 -16.11 7.72
N ILE A 80 77.87 -15.76 8.79
CA ILE A 80 78.20 -14.61 9.65
C ILE A 80 78.75 -15.13 10.99
N THR A 81 79.93 -14.68 11.38
CA THR A 81 80.58 -15.04 12.64
C THR A 81 80.05 -14.20 13.81
N PRO A 82 80.31 -14.60 15.08
CA PRO A 82 79.79 -13.89 16.27
C PRO A 82 80.21 -12.42 16.39
N ASP A 83 81.29 -12.01 15.73
CA ASP A 83 81.75 -10.62 15.60
C ASP A 83 81.03 -9.82 14.49
N SER A 84 79.96 -10.38 13.91
CA SER A 84 79.20 -9.82 12.78
C SER A 84 80.02 -9.63 11.49
N GLN A 85 81.15 -10.34 11.36
CA GLN A 85 81.88 -10.39 10.10
C GLN A 85 81.29 -11.46 9.18
N VAL A 86 81.33 -11.19 7.87
CA VAL A 86 80.91 -12.15 6.85
C VAL A 86 82.11 -13.02 6.52
N ALA A 87 82.15 -14.23 7.06
CA ALA A 87 83.21 -15.18 6.81
C ALA A 87 83.14 -15.75 5.39
N HIS A 88 81.92 -15.98 4.89
CA HIS A 88 81.68 -16.35 3.50
C HIS A 88 80.39 -15.73 2.95
N GLU A 89 80.42 -15.29 1.70
CA GLU A 89 79.27 -14.72 0.97
C GLU A 89 79.27 -15.24 -0.45
N ILE A 90 78.10 -15.70 -0.91
CA ILE A 90 77.86 -15.96 -2.32
C ILE A 90 76.51 -15.38 -2.68
N SER A 91 76.45 -14.64 -3.78
CA SER A 91 75.22 -14.00 -4.23
C SER A 91 75.04 -14.13 -5.73
N SER A 92 73.83 -14.52 -6.11
CA SER A 92 73.34 -14.41 -7.49
C SER A 92 72.76 -13.02 -7.79
N ASP A 93 72.58 -12.18 -6.76
CA ASP A 93 72.07 -10.82 -6.87
C ASP A 93 72.86 -9.86 -5.95
N THR A 94 73.70 -9.04 -6.55
CA THR A 94 74.60 -8.13 -5.83
C THR A 94 73.88 -7.02 -5.07
N SER A 95 72.57 -6.82 -5.30
CA SER A 95 71.74 -5.92 -4.50
C SER A 95 71.61 -6.38 -3.04
N LEU A 96 71.45 -7.68 -2.82
CA LEU A 96 71.32 -8.29 -1.49
C LEU A 96 72.58 -8.08 -0.65
N ALA A 97 73.74 -8.02 -1.30
CA ALA A 97 75.03 -7.84 -0.65
C ALA A 97 75.20 -6.45 -0.01
N LYS A 98 74.43 -5.45 -0.47
CA LYS A 98 74.50 -4.06 0.05
C LYS A 98 73.96 -3.92 1.47
N PHE A 99 73.17 -4.88 1.95
CA PHE A 99 72.58 -4.83 3.28
C PHE A 99 73.58 -5.34 4.34
N PRO A 100 73.72 -4.65 5.49
CA PRO A 100 74.73 -5.00 6.48
C PRO A 100 74.41 -6.34 7.14
N ALA A 101 75.43 -7.19 7.24
CA ALA A 101 75.36 -8.41 8.02
C ALA A 101 75.32 -8.08 9.52
N SER A 102 74.42 -8.73 10.26
CA SER A 102 74.29 -8.58 11.70
C SER A 102 74.06 -9.94 12.34
N TYR A 103 74.95 -10.31 13.26
CA TYR A 103 74.83 -11.56 13.99
C TYR A 103 73.62 -11.54 14.94
N ALA A 104 72.90 -12.66 15.00
CA ALA A 104 71.75 -12.85 15.85
C ALA A 104 71.85 -14.22 16.54
N THR A 105 71.38 -14.29 17.79
CA THR A 105 71.41 -15.53 18.60
C THR A 105 70.18 -16.42 18.39
N VAL A 106 69.14 -15.88 17.76
CA VAL A 106 67.85 -16.55 17.55
C VAL A 106 67.53 -16.58 16.07
N ALA A 107 66.86 -17.63 15.62
CA ALA A 107 66.33 -17.70 14.27
C ALA A 107 65.31 -16.58 14.04
N SER A 108 65.42 -15.88 12.91
CA SER A 108 64.55 -14.75 12.60
C SER A 108 64.36 -14.60 11.09
N ASP A 109 63.21 -14.11 10.68
CA ASP A 109 62.97 -13.63 9.32
C ASP A 109 62.76 -12.13 9.33
N VAL A 110 63.35 -11.43 8.35
CA VAL A 110 63.28 -9.98 8.21
C VAL A 110 62.83 -9.65 6.79
N LEU A 111 61.76 -8.86 6.70
CA LEU A 111 61.28 -8.29 5.46
C LEU A 111 61.69 -6.83 5.38
N ILE A 112 62.47 -6.50 4.35
CA ILE A 112 62.90 -5.13 4.07
C ILE A 112 62.24 -4.70 2.76
N THR A 113 61.42 -3.66 2.82
CA THR A 113 60.84 -3.04 1.62
C THR A 113 61.77 -1.91 1.17
N ASN A 114 62.40 -2.06 0.01
CA ASN A 114 63.21 -1.03 -0.63
C ASN A 114 62.51 -0.52 -1.91
N HIS A 115 62.41 0.80 -2.06
CA HIS A 115 61.80 1.43 -3.24
C HIS A 115 62.53 1.13 -4.55
N GLU A 116 63.85 0.88 -4.52
CA GLU A 116 64.66 0.60 -5.73
C GLU A 116 64.80 -0.90 -6.02
N GLU A 117 64.88 -1.73 -4.98
CA GLU A 117 65.25 -3.15 -5.11
C GLU A 117 64.09 -4.12 -4.81
N GLY A 118 62.92 -3.61 -4.44
CA GLY A 118 61.71 -4.39 -4.18
C GLY A 118 61.61 -4.90 -2.74
N ILE A 119 60.86 -6.00 -2.56
CA ILE A 119 60.73 -6.65 -1.26
C ILE A 119 61.89 -7.64 -1.11
N LEU A 120 62.75 -7.41 -0.13
CA LEU A 120 63.87 -8.28 0.20
C LEU A 120 63.53 -9.08 1.45
N LEU A 121 63.77 -10.38 1.39
CA LEU A 121 63.50 -11.31 2.47
C LEU A 121 64.80 -11.93 2.96
N PHE A 122 65.08 -11.83 4.25
CA PHE A 122 66.24 -12.46 4.88
C PHE A 122 65.78 -13.48 5.91
N VAL A 123 66.22 -14.73 5.78
CA VAL A 123 66.01 -15.78 6.77
C VAL A 123 67.34 -16.10 7.43
N ARG A 124 67.37 -15.98 8.76
CA ARG A 124 68.55 -16.15 9.59
C ARG A 124 68.38 -17.39 10.47
N THR A 125 69.32 -18.33 10.36
CA THR A 125 69.28 -19.61 11.08
C THR A 125 70.60 -19.81 11.85
N PRO A 126 70.58 -19.93 13.19
CA PRO A 126 71.79 -20.11 13.99
C PRO A 126 72.45 -21.47 13.72
N VAL A 127 73.78 -21.47 13.65
CA VAL A 127 74.59 -22.68 13.40
C VAL A 127 75.27 -23.09 14.69
N PHE A 128 75.00 -24.30 15.17
CA PHE A 128 75.56 -24.84 16.41
C PHE A 128 76.60 -25.92 16.12
N LYS A 129 77.71 -25.88 16.86
CA LYS A 129 78.73 -26.92 16.92
C LYS A 129 79.05 -27.20 18.39
N ASP A 130 79.01 -28.46 18.79
CA ASP A 130 79.26 -28.88 20.18
C ASP A 130 78.43 -28.09 21.23
N GLY A 131 77.17 -27.78 20.88
CA GLY A 131 76.24 -27.02 21.75
C GLY A 131 76.51 -25.51 21.83
N LYS A 132 77.51 -24.97 21.12
CA LYS A 132 77.77 -23.53 21.03
C LYS A 132 77.42 -22.99 19.65
N GLN A 133 76.81 -21.81 19.60
CA GLN A 133 76.55 -21.15 18.33
C GLN A 133 77.87 -20.62 17.75
N VAL A 134 78.30 -21.19 16.63
CA VAL A 134 79.56 -20.82 15.97
C VAL A 134 79.37 -19.80 14.86
N ALA A 135 78.17 -19.69 14.31
CA ALA A 135 77.83 -18.74 13.26
C ALA A 135 76.32 -18.55 13.09
N LEU A 136 75.96 -17.71 12.12
CA LEU A 136 74.61 -17.50 11.62
C LEU A 136 74.60 -17.71 10.10
N LEU A 137 73.73 -18.61 9.63
CA LEU A 137 73.43 -18.76 8.22
C LEU A 137 72.33 -17.78 7.83
N GLU A 138 72.64 -16.81 6.97
CA GLU A 138 71.67 -15.85 6.43
C GLU A 138 71.41 -16.16 4.96
N ILE A 139 70.15 -16.44 4.62
CA ILE A 139 69.69 -16.58 3.23
C ILE A 139 68.87 -15.35 2.89
N GLY A 140 69.38 -14.52 1.98
CA GLY A 140 68.66 -13.39 1.42
C GLY A 140 68.00 -13.78 0.10
N ARG A 141 66.78 -13.30 -0.16
CA ARG A 141 66.08 -13.46 -1.43
C ARG A 141 65.41 -12.15 -1.84
N ASN A 142 65.64 -11.74 -3.08
CA ASN A 142 64.93 -10.62 -3.68
C ASN A 142 63.61 -11.12 -4.30
N LEU A 143 62.47 -10.66 -3.77
CA LEU A 143 61.14 -11.03 -4.23
C LEU A 143 60.68 -10.16 -5.42
N ARG A 144 61.57 -9.82 -6.35
CA ARG A 144 61.25 -8.99 -7.53
C ARG A 144 60.07 -9.55 -8.33
N ARG A 145 59.98 -10.89 -8.45
CA ARG A 145 58.86 -11.58 -9.11
C ARG A 145 57.52 -11.36 -8.40
N LEU A 146 57.51 -11.25 -7.07
CA LEU A 146 56.30 -10.96 -6.29
C LEU A 146 55.70 -9.61 -6.69
N GLY A 147 56.53 -8.59 -6.94
CA GLY A 147 56.08 -7.30 -7.46
C GLY A 147 55.41 -7.41 -8.83
N THR A 148 55.98 -8.20 -9.75
CA THR A 148 55.37 -8.48 -11.06
C THR A 148 54.03 -9.20 -10.92
N TYR A 149 53.94 -10.23 -10.08
CA TYR A 149 52.68 -10.94 -9.82
C TYR A 149 51.63 -10.04 -9.15
N ALA A 150 52.04 -9.18 -8.21
CA ALA A 150 51.17 -8.21 -7.57
C ALA A 150 50.61 -7.19 -8.58
N ASN A 151 51.43 -6.68 -9.49
CA ASN A 151 50.97 -5.77 -10.56
C ASN A 151 50.03 -6.45 -11.56
N MET A 152 50.29 -7.73 -11.89
CA MET A 152 49.39 -8.53 -12.71
C MET A 152 48.03 -8.73 -12.02
N LEU A 153 48.05 -9.05 -10.72
CA LEU A 153 46.84 -9.17 -9.90
C LEU A 153 46.06 -7.85 -9.87
N ILE A 154 46.72 -6.72 -9.60
CA ILE A 154 46.09 -5.39 -9.64
C ILE A 154 45.43 -5.13 -10.99
N SER A 155 46.11 -5.44 -12.10
CA SER A 155 45.56 -5.26 -13.45
C SER A 155 44.29 -6.09 -13.67
N ILE A 156 44.28 -7.35 -13.22
CA ILE A 156 43.09 -8.23 -13.28
C ILE A 156 41.95 -7.67 -12.42
N LEU A 157 42.24 -7.22 -11.19
CA LEU A 157 41.26 -6.64 -10.30
C LEU A 157 40.67 -5.33 -10.86
N VAL A 158 41.48 -4.47 -11.46
CA VAL A 158 40.99 -3.23 -12.11
C VAL A 158 40.11 -3.56 -13.31
N LEU A 159 40.54 -4.48 -14.19
CA LEU A 159 39.78 -4.85 -15.37
C LEU A 159 38.42 -5.48 -15.01
N THR A 160 38.40 -6.38 -14.04
CA THR A 160 37.16 -7.00 -13.54
C THR A 160 36.26 -6.00 -12.82
N SER A 161 36.82 -5.00 -12.09
CA SER A 161 36.05 -3.89 -11.50
C SER A 161 35.30 -3.10 -12.57
N ILE A 162 36.00 -2.71 -13.64
CA ILE A 162 35.41 -1.93 -14.73
C ILE A 162 34.29 -2.73 -15.39
N GLY A 163 34.51 -4.01 -15.68
CA GLY A 163 33.49 -4.89 -16.23
C GLY A 163 32.26 -5.02 -15.34
N ALA A 164 32.45 -5.23 -14.04
CA ALA A 164 31.36 -5.32 -13.06
C ALA A 164 30.56 -4.01 -12.96
N LEU A 165 31.22 -2.86 -13.00
CA LEU A 165 30.57 -1.55 -12.99
C LEU A 165 29.70 -1.34 -14.24
N ILE A 166 30.22 -1.67 -15.42
CA ILE A 166 29.47 -1.56 -16.69
C ILE A 166 28.24 -2.46 -16.66
N LEU A 167 28.39 -3.73 -16.27
CA LEU A 167 27.28 -4.68 -16.16
C LEU A 167 26.21 -4.20 -15.17
N THR A 168 26.63 -3.61 -14.06
CA THR A 168 25.71 -3.07 -13.05
C THR A 168 24.96 -1.85 -13.54
N LEU A 169 25.60 -0.96 -14.30
CA LEU A 169 24.94 0.19 -14.92
C LEU A 169 23.88 -0.25 -15.93
N ILE A 170 24.22 -1.20 -16.81
CA ILE A 170 23.30 -1.73 -17.83
C ILE A 170 22.15 -2.49 -17.17
N GLY A 171 22.46 -3.43 -16.28
CA GLY A 171 21.48 -4.23 -15.55
C GLY A 171 20.57 -3.37 -14.68
N GLY A 172 21.14 -2.39 -13.96
CA GLY A 172 20.40 -1.44 -13.14
C GLY A 172 19.43 -0.60 -13.97
N TYR A 173 19.85 -0.11 -15.14
CA TYR A 173 18.97 0.63 -16.06
C TYR A 173 17.78 -0.23 -16.52
N PHE A 174 18.04 -1.47 -16.93
CA PHE A 174 16.99 -2.39 -17.40
C PHE A 174 16.01 -2.78 -16.27
N TYR A 175 16.54 -3.20 -15.12
CA TYR A 175 15.76 -3.60 -13.95
C TYR A 175 14.82 -2.48 -13.47
N THR A 176 15.34 -1.26 -13.41
CA THR A 176 14.58 -0.07 -12.99
C THR A 176 13.46 0.25 -13.98
N ASN A 177 13.65 0.05 -15.28
CA ASN A 177 12.59 0.26 -16.27
C ASN A 177 11.46 -0.77 -16.14
N VAL A 178 11.76 -2.01 -15.79
CA VAL A 178 10.73 -3.04 -15.56
C VAL A 178 9.96 -2.75 -14.28
N LEU A 179 10.66 -2.47 -13.17
CA LEU A 179 10.05 -2.29 -11.85
C LEU A 179 9.18 -1.03 -11.75
N PHE A 180 9.60 0.09 -12.35
CA PHE A 180 8.92 1.38 -12.17
C PHE A 180 7.95 1.76 -13.29
N ARG A 181 7.86 0.98 -14.37
CA ARG A 181 6.92 1.27 -15.46
C ARG A 181 5.44 1.16 -15.02
N PRO A 182 5.03 0.13 -14.25
CA PRO A 182 3.65 0.05 -13.73
C PRO A 182 3.30 1.26 -12.87
N LEU A 183 4.20 1.68 -11.97
CA LEU A 183 3.98 2.82 -11.09
C LEU A 183 3.71 4.13 -11.87
N GLN A 184 4.42 4.36 -12.98
CA GLN A 184 4.17 5.53 -13.82
C GLN A 184 2.80 5.47 -14.51
N GLN A 185 2.35 4.28 -14.93
CA GLN A 185 1.01 4.12 -15.50
C GLN A 185 -0.07 4.45 -14.48
N PHE A 186 0.10 4.01 -13.24
CA PHE A 186 -0.82 4.34 -12.14
C PHE A 186 -0.89 5.86 -11.92
N ILE A 187 0.25 6.51 -11.73
CA ILE A 187 0.33 7.97 -11.52
C ILE A 187 -0.34 8.72 -12.68
N THR A 188 -0.04 8.33 -13.92
CA THR A 188 -0.57 9.01 -15.11
C THR A 188 -2.07 8.80 -15.24
N THR A 189 -2.57 7.60 -14.90
CA THR A 189 -4.00 7.30 -14.93
C THR A 189 -4.75 8.10 -13.87
N MET A 190 -4.22 8.16 -12.63
CA MET A 190 -4.80 8.98 -11.56
C MET A 190 -4.82 10.46 -11.92
N GLN A 191 -3.72 11.01 -12.44
CA GLN A 191 -3.66 12.41 -12.90
C GLN A 191 -4.62 12.70 -14.05
N ASN A 192 -4.85 11.73 -14.93
CA ASN A 192 -5.83 11.87 -16.00
C ASN A 192 -7.27 11.86 -15.45
N ILE A 193 -7.57 11.00 -14.46
CA ILE A 193 -8.88 10.98 -13.79
C ILE A 193 -9.12 12.32 -13.11
N GLU A 194 -8.14 12.84 -12.36
CA GLU A 194 -8.21 14.15 -11.69
C GLU A 194 -8.48 15.29 -12.67
N LYS A 195 -7.74 15.35 -13.80
CA LYS A 195 -7.87 16.44 -14.78
C LYS A 195 -9.12 16.34 -15.65
N SER A 196 -9.50 15.13 -16.05
CA SER A 196 -10.59 14.92 -17.02
C SER A 196 -11.95 14.70 -16.36
N GLY A 197 -11.99 14.36 -15.07
CA GLY A 197 -13.18 13.88 -14.39
C GLY A 197 -13.70 12.53 -14.92
N SER A 198 -13.01 11.90 -15.89
CA SER A 198 -13.44 10.63 -16.45
C SER A 198 -12.98 9.47 -15.57
N PHE A 199 -13.93 8.68 -15.08
CA PHE A 199 -13.66 7.43 -14.39
C PHE A 199 -13.00 6.45 -15.36
N ARG A 200 -11.74 6.09 -15.09
CA ARG A 200 -10.97 5.14 -15.89
C ARG A 200 -10.35 4.09 -15.00
N HIS A 201 -10.25 2.89 -15.53
CA HIS A 201 -9.55 1.79 -14.86
C HIS A 201 -8.07 1.83 -15.18
N ILE A 202 -7.28 1.41 -14.20
CA ILE A 202 -5.87 1.11 -14.38
C ILE A 202 -5.79 -0.26 -15.06
N VAL A 203 -5.05 -0.33 -16.18
CA VAL A 203 -4.78 -1.58 -16.88
C VAL A 203 -3.79 -2.41 -16.07
N LEU A 204 -4.23 -3.58 -15.60
CA LEU A 204 -3.41 -4.51 -14.84
C LEU A 204 -2.73 -5.51 -15.79
N PRO A 205 -1.39 -5.60 -15.81
CA PRO A 205 -0.70 -6.61 -16.61
C PRO A 205 -0.99 -8.01 -16.05
N THR A 206 -1.44 -8.93 -16.90
CA THR A 206 -1.94 -10.26 -16.53
C THR A 206 -0.87 -11.27 -16.10
N LYS A 207 0.43 -10.92 -16.19
CA LYS A 207 1.52 -11.90 -16.08
C LYS A 207 2.11 -12.11 -14.67
N HIS A 208 1.78 -11.28 -13.67
CA HIS A 208 2.30 -11.43 -12.31
C HIS A 208 1.21 -11.20 -11.26
N ALA A 209 0.42 -12.24 -11.00
CA ALA A 209 -0.81 -12.20 -10.22
C ALA A 209 -0.66 -11.93 -8.70
N ASN A 210 0.58 -11.93 -8.18
CA ASN A 210 0.85 -11.90 -6.72
C ASN A 210 1.68 -10.69 -6.26
N ASP A 211 1.76 -9.63 -7.06
CA ASP A 211 2.50 -8.40 -6.71
C ASP A 211 1.59 -7.43 -5.91
N GLU A 212 2.11 -6.81 -4.86
CA GLU A 212 1.45 -5.76 -4.08
C GLU A 212 0.92 -4.63 -4.99
N LEU A 213 1.62 -4.34 -6.09
CA LEU A 213 1.17 -3.36 -7.08
C LEU A 213 -0.12 -3.78 -7.81
N MET A 214 -0.32 -5.08 -8.04
CA MET A 214 -1.54 -5.58 -8.67
C MET A 214 -2.72 -5.52 -7.69
N MET A 215 -2.50 -5.85 -6.42
CA MET A 215 -3.52 -5.70 -5.38
C MET A 215 -3.93 -4.24 -5.22
N LEU A 216 -2.97 -3.31 -5.24
CA LEU A 216 -3.23 -1.87 -5.22
C LEU A 216 -4.09 -1.45 -6.40
N GLY A 217 -3.73 -1.88 -7.62
CA GLY A 217 -4.47 -1.50 -8.82
C GLY A 217 -5.88 -2.11 -8.90
N ALA A 218 -6.06 -3.34 -8.44
CA ALA A 218 -7.37 -3.98 -8.34
C ALA A 218 -8.26 -3.26 -7.30
N THR A 219 -7.68 -2.87 -6.16
CA THR A 219 -8.40 -2.12 -5.12
C THR A 219 -8.80 -0.73 -5.61
N PHE A 220 -7.89 -0.06 -6.32
CA PHE A 220 -8.18 1.23 -6.96
C PHE A 220 -9.33 1.12 -7.97
N ASN A 221 -9.32 0.11 -8.84
CA ASN A 221 -10.40 -0.08 -9.81
C ASN A 221 -11.76 -0.31 -9.13
N ARG A 222 -11.83 -1.14 -8.08
CA ARG A 222 -13.07 -1.31 -7.29
C ARG A 222 -13.57 -0.01 -6.66
N MET A 223 -12.66 0.84 -6.18
CA MET A 223 -13.03 2.15 -5.65
C MET A 223 -13.59 3.07 -6.75
N ILE A 224 -12.98 3.07 -7.93
CA ILE A 224 -13.48 3.82 -9.10
C ILE A 224 -14.87 3.34 -9.52
N ASP A 225 -15.12 2.03 -9.54
CA ASP A 225 -16.45 1.48 -9.85
C ASP A 225 -17.51 1.98 -8.87
N ARG A 226 -17.21 1.94 -7.57
CA ARG A 226 -18.12 2.42 -6.52
C ARG A 226 -18.40 3.91 -6.65
N LEU A 227 -17.38 4.72 -6.93
CA LEU A 227 -17.54 6.16 -7.16
C LEU A 227 -18.40 6.44 -8.40
N GLN A 228 -18.16 5.72 -9.49
CA GLN A 228 -18.92 5.86 -10.72
C GLN A 228 -20.39 5.47 -10.53
N GLU A 229 -20.67 4.41 -9.77
CA GLU A 229 -22.03 4.00 -9.42
C GLU A 229 -22.74 5.07 -8.57
N MET A 230 -22.07 5.61 -7.55
CA MET A 230 -22.60 6.71 -6.74
C MET A 230 -22.91 7.95 -7.59
N PHE A 231 -22.01 8.32 -8.49
CA PHE A 231 -22.19 9.46 -9.38
C PHE A 231 -23.36 9.26 -10.33
N ARG A 232 -23.52 8.06 -10.93
CA ARG A 232 -24.68 7.71 -11.76
C ARG A 232 -26.00 7.79 -11.00
N LYS A 233 -26.04 7.26 -9.76
CA LYS A 233 -27.21 7.36 -8.89
C LYS A 233 -27.55 8.82 -8.56
N GLN A 234 -26.55 9.67 -8.38
CA GLN A 234 -26.73 11.11 -8.17
C GLN A 234 -27.27 11.83 -9.42
N GLU A 235 -26.72 11.56 -10.61
CA GLU A 235 -27.23 12.13 -11.87
C GLU A 235 -28.68 11.72 -12.12
N GLN A 236 -29.00 10.43 -11.91
CA GLN A 236 -30.37 9.92 -12.04
C GLN A 236 -31.31 10.63 -11.07
N PHE A 237 -30.91 10.79 -9.80
CA PHE A 237 -31.69 11.53 -8.81
C PHE A 237 -31.98 12.98 -9.23
N LEU A 238 -30.98 13.69 -9.79
CA LEU A 238 -31.18 15.06 -10.28
C LEU A 238 -32.11 15.12 -11.49
N ALA A 239 -31.99 14.15 -12.40
CA ALA A 239 -32.88 14.06 -13.56
C ALA A 239 -34.33 13.79 -13.14
N ASP A 240 -34.55 12.81 -12.25
CA ASP A 240 -35.87 12.44 -11.75
C ASP A 240 -36.51 13.59 -10.96
N ALA A 241 -35.74 14.25 -10.07
CA ALA A 241 -36.20 15.43 -9.35
C ALA A 241 -36.60 16.57 -10.30
N SER A 242 -35.82 16.80 -11.36
CA SER A 242 -36.14 17.81 -12.37
C SER A 242 -37.43 17.50 -13.12
N HIS A 243 -37.69 16.22 -13.43
CA HIS A 243 -38.92 15.78 -14.07
C HIS A 243 -40.16 15.93 -13.17
N GLU A 244 -40.05 15.49 -11.92
CA GLU A 244 -41.14 15.58 -10.94
C GLU A 244 -41.46 17.02 -10.54
N LEU A 245 -40.48 17.94 -10.56
CA LEU A 245 -40.72 19.37 -10.36
C LEU A 245 -41.38 20.05 -11.57
N ARG A 246 -41.00 19.66 -12.80
CA ARG A 246 -41.51 20.29 -14.04
C ARG A 246 -43.00 20.07 -14.24
N THR A 247 -43.52 18.90 -13.88
CA THR A 247 -44.94 18.53 -14.09
C THR A 247 -45.91 19.47 -13.36
N PRO A 248 -45.87 19.60 -12.01
CA PRO A 248 -46.77 20.49 -11.27
C PRO A 248 -46.55 21.96 -11.67
N LEU A 249 -45.31 22.38 -11.96
CA LEU A 249 -45.03 23.73 -12.43
C LEU A 249 -45.72 24.03 -13.77
N THR A 250 -45.69 23.09 -14.71
CA THR A 250 -46.37 23.23 -16.02
C THR A 250 -47.89 23.31 -15.84
N ILE A 251 -48.46 22.56 -14.89
CA ILE A 251 -49.89 22.59 -14.57
C ILE A 251 -50.27 23.96 -14.00
N ILE A 252 -49.50 24.47 -13.04
CA ILE A 252 -49.68 25.81 -12.46
C ILE A 252 -49.62 26.89 -13.54
N GLU A 253 -48.62 26.84 -14.42
CA GLU A 253 -48.48 27.80 -15.53
C GLU A 253 -49.66 27.76 -16.51
N SER A 254 -50.19 26.56 -16.79
CA SER A 254 -51.34 26.35 -17.67
C SER A 254 -52.62 26.94 -17.06
N TYR A 255 -52.92 26.62 -15.80
CA TYR A 255 -54.09 27.16 -15.10
C TYR A 255 -53.98 28.68 -14.87
N ALA A 256 -52.79 29.19 -14.55
CA ALA A 256 -52.56 30.63 -14.46
C ALA A 256 -52.79 31.33 -15.83
N SER A 257 -52.39 30.69 -16.92
CA SER A 257 -52.64 31.19 -18.28
C SER A 257 -54.12 31.17 -18.66
N LEU A 258 -54.88 30.15 -18.23
CA LEU A 258 -56.33 30.06 -18.39
C LEU A 258 -57.04 31.19 -17.62
N LEU A 259 -56.66 31.40 -16.35
CA LEU A 259 -57.15 32.52 -15.54
C LEU A 259 -56.89 33.86 -16.22
N ARG A 260 -55.67 34.10 -16.71
CA ARG A 260 -55.34 35.36 -17.40
C ARG A 260 -56.21 35.61 -18.64
N ARG A 261 -56.66 34.56 -19.34
CA ARG A 261 -57.47 34.69 -20.56
C ARG A 261 -58.98 34.78 -20.29
N TRP A 262 -59.49 34.05 -19.31
CA TRP A 262 -60.93 33.79 -19.15
C TRP A 262 -61.49 34.05 -17.75
N ALA A 263 -60.72 34.62 -16.82
CA ALA A 263 -61.15 34.83 -15.42
C ALA A 263 -62.44 35.63 -15.24
N SER A 264 -62.80 36.49 -16.21
CA SER A 264 -64.02 37.32 -16.17
C SER A 264 -65.25 36.64 -16.77
N SER A 265 -65.07 35.52 -17.48
CA SER A 265 -66.09 34.95 -18.37
C SER A 265 -66.75 33.68 -17.82
N ASN A 266 -66.15 33.03 -16.83
CA ASN A 266 -66.67 31.80 -16.23
C ASN A 266 -66.17 31.63 -14.79
N ASP A 267 -67.05 31.88 -13.81
CA ASP A 267 -66.74 31.79 -12.38
C ASP A 267 -66.36 30.36 -11.95
N GLN A 268 -66.99 29.33 -12.54
CA GLN A 268 -66.71 27.93 -12.21
C GLN A 268 -65.30 27.51 -12.65
N LEU A 269 -64.89 27.92 -13.86
CA LEU A 269 -63.55 27.67 -14.36
C LEU A 269 -62.48 28.42 -13.55
N ARG A 270 -62.81 29.63 -13.06
CA ARG A 270 -61.92 30.40 -12.19
C ARG A 270 -61.66 29.67 -10.88
N GLU A 271 -62.71 29.15 -10.24
CA GLU A 271 -62.57 28.41 -8.99
C GLU A 271 -61.77 27.12 -9.18
N GLU A 272 -62.08 26.34 -10.23
CA GLU A 272 -61.34 25.12 -10.57
C GLU A 272 -59.85 25.40 -10.80
N ALA A 273 -59.51 26.47 -11.52
CA ALA A 273 -58.13 26.85 -11.77
C ALA A 273 -57.39 27.31 -10.51
N LEU A 274 -58.06 28.04 -9.60
CA LEU A 274 -57.49 28.45 -8.31
C LEU A 274 -57.24 27.24 -7.41
N GLU A 275 -58.20 26.32 -7.29
CA GLU A 275 -58.04 25.07 -6.53
C GLU A 275 -56.89 24.23 -7.08
N ALA A 276 -56.79 24.08 -8.41
CA ALA A 276 -55.71 23.35 -9.05
C ALA A 276 -54.33 23.97 -8.75
N ILE A 277 -54.20 25.31 -8.85
CA ILE A 277 -52.93 26.00 -8.54
C ILE A 277 -52.54 25.81 -7.07
N VAL A 278 -53.49 25.93 -6.14
CA VAL A 278 -53.23 25.75 -4.70
C VAL A 278 -52.80 24.31 -4.41
N SER A 279 -53.50 23.33 -4.98
CA SER A 279 -53.18 21.90 -4.82
C SER A 279 -51.78 21.57 -5.35
N GLU A 280 -51.45 21.99 -6.57
CA GLU A 280 -50.14 21.72 -7.18
C GLU A 280 -49.00 22.47 -6.45
N SER A 281 -49.27 23.68 -5.92
CA SER A 281 -48.31 24.41 -5.11
C SER A 281 -48.01 23.71 -3.78
N ALA A 282 -49.04 23.13 -3.14
CA ALA A 282 -48.88 22.32 -1.94
C ALA A 282 -48.07 21.04 -2.24
N GLN A 283 -48.32 20.40 -3.40
CA GLN A 283 -47.56 19.24 -3.85
C GLN A 283 -46.07 19.58 -4.10
N LEU A 284 -45.78 20.71 -4.76
CA LEU A 284 -44.41 21.21 -4.94
C LEU A 284 -43.71 21.48 -3.61
N LYS A 285 -44.41 22.05 -2.63
CA LYS A 285 -43.87 22.28 -1.29
C LYS A 285 -43.49 20.96 -0.61
N LEU A 286 -44.36 19.95 -0.69
CA LEU A 286 -44.07 18.62 -0.14
C LEU A 286 -42.89 17.95 -0.85
N LEU A 287 -42.82 18.04 -2.18
CA LEU A 287 -41.73 17.49 -2.97
C LEU A 287 -40.38 18.13 -2.61
N THR A 288 -40.33 19.46 -2.49
CA THR A 288 -39.10 20.18 -2.14
C THR A 288 -38.63 19.90 -0.71
N GLN A 289 -39.56 19.80 0.25
CA GLN A 289 -39.25 19.38 1.63
C GLN A 289 -38.69 17.96 1.67
N ASN A 290 -39.28 17.04 0.90
CA ASN A 290 -38.83 15.67 0.76
C ASN A 290 -37.42 15.59 0.16
N LEU A 291 -37.14 16.37 -0.89
CA LEU A 291 -35.80 16.45 -1.48
C LEU A 291 -34.76 16.98 -0.47
N LEU A 292 -35.09 18.05 0.26
CA LEU A 292 -34.20 18.63 1.26
C LEU A 292 -33.89 17.63 2.38
N SER A 293 -34.89 16.88 2.84
CA SER A 293 -34.71 15.84 3.86
C SER A 293 -33.79 14.70 3.42
N LEU A 294 -33.66 14.45 2.11
CA LEU A 294 -32.76 13.45 1.55
C LEU A 294 -31.33 13.97 1.31
N THR A 295 -31.14 15.30 1.31
CA THR A 295 -29.83 15.94 1.12
C THR A 295 -29.15 16.34 2.42
N ASP A 296 -29.89 16.42 3.53
CA ASP A 296 -29.38 16.72 4.87
C ASP A 296 -28.54 15.56 5.42
N THR A 297 -27.36 15.39 4.83
CA THR A 297 -26.29 14.47 5.24
C THR A 297 -25.42 15.06 6.35
N THR A 298 -25.59 16.35 6.68
CA THR A 298 -24.80 17.07 7.70
C THR A 298 -25.15 16.71 9.14
N ARG A 299 -26.11 15.80 9.38
CA ARG A 299 -26.46 15.30 10.72
C ARG A 299 -26.22 13.80 10.81
N GLU A 300 -24.97 13.39 10.63
CA GLU A 300 -24.53 12.00 10.81
C GLU A 300 -24.62 11.51 12.28
N ASN A 301 -24.91 12.38 13.23
CA ASN A 301 -25.04 11.99 14.64
C ASN A 301 -26.42 12.33 15.21
N CYS A 302 -26.85 11.52 16.17
CA CYS A 302 -28.07 11.68 16.98
C CYS A 302 -28.01 12.95 17.89
N GLU A 303 -27.60 14.11 17.37
CA GLU A 303 -27.33 15.36 18.12
C GLU A 303 -28.59 16.03 18.67
N GLN A 304 -29.79 15.61 18.24
CA GLN A 304 -31.08 16.06 18.76
C GLN A 304 -31.85 14.92 19.45
N ASN A 305 -31.15 14.06 20.18
CA ASN A 305 -31.76 13.05 21.02
C ASN A 305 -32.55 13.71 22.16
N THR A 306 -33.86 13.75 21.99
CA THR A 306 -34.77 13.97 23.12
C THR A 306 -35.34 12.62 23.52
N THR A 307 -35.43 12.38 24.82
CA THR A 307 -36.15 11.23 25.34
C THR A 307 -37.64 11.56 25.31
N PHE A 308 -38.44 10.76 24.61
CA PHE A 308 -39.88 10.93 24.52
C PHE A 308 -40.59 9.57 24.62
N ASP A 309 -41.89 9.60 24.91
CA ASP A 309 -42.72 8.40 24.90
C ASP A 309 -43.26 8.15 23.49
N LEU A 310 -42.96 6.98 22.94
CA LEU A 310 -43.35 6.59 21.59
C LEU A 310 -44.85 6.28 21.49
N ILE A 311 -45.48 5.75 22.54
CA ILE A 311 -46.89 5.33 22.49
C ILE A 311 -47.81 6.54 22.22
N PRO A 312 -47.75 7.64 23.01
CA PRO A 312 -48.55 8.83 22.73
C PRO A 312 -48.24 9.46 21.37
N LEU A 313 -46.99 9.38 20.90
CA LEU A 313 -46.61 9.90 19.58
C LEU A 313 -47.32 9.15 18.45
N VAL A 314 -47.36 7.82 18.53
CA VAL A 314 -48.04 6.97 17.54
C VAL A 314 -49.55 7.19 17.61
N GLU A 315 -50.15 7.21 18.81
CA GLU A 315 -51.58 7.44 19.00
C GLU A 315 -52.04 8.80 18.45
N GLN A 316 -51.30 9.87 18.75
CA GLN A 316 -51.59 11.21 18.22
C GLN A 316 -51.48 11.26 16.70
N THR A 317 -50.47 10.60 16.13
CA THR A 317 -50.25 10.57 14.69
C THR A 317 -51.36 9.77 13.99
N ALA A 318 -51.73 8.61 14.55
CA ALA A 318 -52.85 7.81 14.07
C ALA A 318 -54.17 8.58 14.17
N ALA A 319 -54.44 9.27 15.28
CA ALA A 319 -55.65 10.09 15.45
C ALA A 319 -55.73 11.21 14.41
N SER A 320 -54.63 11.92 14.15
CA SER A 320 -54.59 12.96 13.11
C SER A 320 -54.90 12.40 11.72
N LEU A 321 -54.35 11.22 11.38
CA LEU A 321 -54.57 10.58 10.08
C LEU A 321 -55.97 9.96 9.94
N ARG A 322 -56.58 9.49 11.05
CA ARG A 322 -57.99 9.05 11.06
C ARG A 322 -58.93 10.18 10.65
N VAL A 323 -58.71 11.40 11.15
CA VAL A 323 -59.54 12.57 10.83
C VAL A 323 -59.46 12.91 9.33
N THR A 324 -58.27 12.87 8.74
CA THR A 324 -58.08 13.20 7.32
C THR A 324 -58.56 12.10 6.37
N SER A 325 -58.40 10.82 6.74
CA SER A 325 -58.71 9.69 5.86
C SER A 325 -60.13 9.15 6.00
N SER A 326 -60.85 9.47 7.08
CA SER A 326 -62.16 8.89 7.42
C SER A 326 -62.15 7.34 7.50
N ARG A 327 -60.99 6.74 7.83
CA ARG A 327 -60.81 5.29 7.96
C ARG A 327 -60.32 4.91 9.35
N GLU A 328 -60.59 3.67 9.74
CA GLU A 328 -60.17 3.11 11.02
C GLU A 328 -58.67 2.76 10.99
N ILE A 329 -57.93 3.27 11.98
CA ILE A 329 -56.48 3.00 12.14
C ILE A 329 -56.28 2.46 13.56
N ARG A 330 -56.20 1.16 13.78
CA ARG A 330 -56.05 0.61 15.15
C ARG A 330 -54.59 0.68 15.59
N VAL A 331 -54.36 1.12 16.84
CA VAL A 331 -53.05 1.07 17.48
C VAL A 331 -53.13 0.03 18.59
N ASP A 332 -52.19 -0.90 18.61
CA ASP A 332 -52.07 -1.95 19.61
C ASP A 332 -50.61 -2.04 20.06
N ALA A 333 -50.39 -2.03 21.37
CA ALA A 333 -49.06 -1.99 21.95
C ALA A 333 -48.98 -2.96 23.14
N ASP A 334 -47.90 -3.73 23.21
CA ASP A 334 -47.66 -4.70 24.29
C ASP A 334 -47.42 -4.01 25.66
N MET A 335 -47.29 -2.69 25.67
CA MET A 335 -47.00 -1.86 26.84
C MET A 335 -47.73 -0.52 26.79
N HIS A 336 -47.87 0.11 27.96
CA HIS A 336 -48.54 1.40 28.11
C HIS A 336 -47.62 2.61 27.91
N GLU A 337 -46.33 2.48 28.25
CA GLU A 337 -45.33 3.54 28.11
C GLU A 337 -44.06 2.95 27.48
N LEU A 338 -43.47 3.65 26.51
CA LEU A 338 -42.25 3.21 25.83
C LEU A 338 -41.34 4.40 25.56
N SER A 339 -40.33 4.56 26.40
CA SER A 339 -39.35 5.64 26.24
C SER A 339 -38.34 5.32 25.15
N MET A 340 -38.18 6.25 24.19
CA MET A 340 -37.22 6.20 23.09
C MET A 340 -36.36 7.47 23.08
N SER A 341 -35.06 7.34 22.78
CA SER A 341 -34.17 8.47 22.50
C SER A 341 -34.03 8.67 21.00
N GLY A 342 -34.43 9.84 20.49
CA GLY A 342 -34.35 10.17 19.07
C GLY A 342 -34.95 11.53 18.73
N ASP A 343 -35.21 11.75 17.44
CA ASP A 343 -35.91 12.94 16.95
C ASP A 343 -37.43 12.62 16.78
N PRO A 344 -38.31 13.11 17.67
CA PRO A 344 -39.74 12.81 17.62
C PRO A 344 -40.42 13.34 16.34
N TYR A 345 -39.88 14.38 15.69
CA TYR A 345 -40.42 14.88 14.43
C TYR A 345 -40.12 13.93 13.27
N GLN A 346 -38.91 13.35 13.25
CA GLN A 346 -38.54 12.36 12.23
C GLN A 346 -39.30 11.04 12.42
N ILE A 347 -39.46 10.57 13.66
CA ILE A 347 -40.28 9.37 13.93
C ILE A 347 -41.75 9.61 13.55
N ARG A 348 -42.29 10.80 13.84
CA ARG A 348 -43.64 11.18 13.36
C ARG A 348 -43.72 11.15 11.84
N GLN A 349 -42.73 11.70 11.14
CA GLN A 349 -42.69 11.70 9.67
C GLN A 349 -42.63 10.28 9.10
N LEU A 350 -41.82 9.39 9.69
CA LEU A 350 -41.76 7.97 9.35
C LEU A 350 -43.14 7.30 9.45
N LEU A 351 -43.84 7.51 10.58
CA LEU A 351 -45.18 6.97 10.80
C LEU A 351 -46.18 7.52 9.76
N ILE A 352 -46.13 8.82 9.48
CA ILE A 352 -46.98 9.44 8.45
C ILE A 352 -46.75 8.76 7.11
N ILE A 353 -45.49 8.55 6.70
CA ILE A 353 -45.17 7.93 5.41
C ILE A 353 -45.74 6.51 5.32
N LEU A 354 -45.52 5.68 6.36
CA LEU A 354 -45.94 4.28 6.34
C LEU A 354 -47.47 4.14 6.38
N VAL A 355 -48.13 4.93 7.22
CA VAL A 355 -49.59 4.90 7.35
C VAL A 355 -50.27 5.53 6.13
N ASP A 356 -49.73 6.61 5.56
CA ASP A 356 -50.25 7.21 4.32
C ASP A 356 -50.14 6.24 3.14
N ASN A 357 -49.03 5.48 3.02
CA ASN A 357 -48.92 4.40 2.05
C ASN A 357 -49.97 3.31 2.29
N ALA A 358 -50.14 2.83 3.53
CA ALA A 358 -51.15 1.84 3.87
C ALA A 358 -52.58 2.32 3.49
N LEU A 359 -52.92 3.58 3.78
CA LEU A 359 -54.20 4.18 3.44
C LEU A 359 -54.39 4.38 1.93
N LYS A 360 -53.35 4.71 1.18
CA LYS A 360 -53.42 4.87 -0.28
C LYS A 360 -53.67 3.56 -1.02
N TYR A 361 -53.08 2.46 -0.54
CA TYR A 361 -53.07 1.17 -1.26
C TYR A 361 -54.00 0.10 -0.67
N SER A 362 -54.58 0.35 0.50
CA SER A 362 -55.69 -0.43 1.07
C SER A 362 -57.00 0.33 1.00
N GLN A 363 -58.14 -0.36 1.06
CA GLN A 363 -59.46 0.25 1.37
C GLN A 363 -59.99 -0.16 2.75
N GLN A 364 -59.29 -1.08 3.42
CA GLN A 364 -59.67 -1.60 4.72
C GLN A 364 -59.02 -0.79 5.84
N ARG A 365 -59.21 -1.25 7.10
CA ARG A 365 -58.51 -0.69 8.25
C ARG A 365 -57.00 -0.87 8.13
N VAL A 366 -56.26 -0.02 8.85
CA VAL A 366 -54.80 -0.14 9.01
C VAL A 366 -54.52 -0.48 10.47
N ASP A 367 -53.69 -1.48 10.71
CA ASP A 367 -53.33 -1.93 12.05
C ASP A 367 -51.86 -1.56 12.34
N ILE A 368 -51.60 -0.86 13.45
CA ILE A 368 -50.26 -0.50 13.94
C ILE A 368 -49.98 -1.31 15.20
N HIS A 369 -48.91 -2.11 15.18
CA HIS A 369 -48.49 -2.94 16.31
C HIS A 369 -47.12 -2.49 16.83
N ILE A 370 -47.01 -2.26 18.15
CA ILE A 370 -45.78 -1.81 18.80
C ILE A 370 -45.37 -2.85 19.84
N SER A 371 -44.12 -3.32 19.75
CA SER A 371 -43.53 -4.26 20.71
C SER A 371 -42.11 -3.86 21.04
N LEU A 372 -41.66 -4.19 22.26
CA LEU A 372 -40.27 -4.05 22.69
C LEU A 372 -39.72 -5.42 23.01
N LYS A 373 -38.57 -5.75 22.43
CA LYS A 373 -37.80 -6.93 22.83
C LYS A 373 -36.38 -6.51 23.17
N GLU A 374 -35.99 -6.75 24.42
CA GLU A 374 -34.71 -6.28 24.99
C GLU A 374 -34.55 -4.76 24.85
N PHE A 375 -33.75 -4.31 23.89
CA PHE A 375 -33.50 -2.89 23.60
C PHE A 375 -33.94 -2.47 22.19
N TRP A 376 -34.71 -3.31 21.51
CA TRP A 376 -35.19 -3.07 20.15
C TRP A 376 -36.71 -2.89 20.12
N ILE A 377 -37.13 -1.71 19.69
CA ILE A 377 -38.51 -1.34 19.45
C ILE A 377 -38.89 -1.80 18.05
N THR A 378 -39.96 -2.57 17.93
CA THR A 378 -40.52 -2.96 16.64
C THR A 378 -41.87 -2.29 16.43
N ILE A 379 -41.99 -1.51 15.35
CA ILE A 379 -43.23 -0.89 14.90
C ILE A 379 -43.65 -1.58 13.60
N LYS A 380 -44.83 -2.21 13.59
CA LYS A 380 -45.41 -2.83 12.39
C LYS A 380 -46.62 -2.04 11.93
N VAL A 381 -46.63 -1.65 10.66
CA VAL A 381 -47.81 -1.05 10.00
C VAL A 381 -48.33 -2.07 8.99
N ILE A 382 -49.55 -2.54 9.19
CA ILE A 382 -50.17 -3.62 8.43
C ILE A 382 -51.36 -3.06 7.65
N ASP A 383 -51.34 -3.30 6.34
CA ASP A 383 -52.45 -3.04 5.45
C ASP A 383 -52.94 -4.33 4.77
N HIS A 384 -54.20 -4.30 4.33
CA HIS A 384 -54.86 -5.40 3.62
C HIS A 384 -55.23 -5.00 2.19
N GLY A 385 -54.31 -4.28 1.54
CA GLY A 385 -54.48 -3.71 0.21
C GLY A 385 -54.07 -4.63 -0.94
N ILE A 386 -53.70 -4.00 -2.06
CA ILE A 386 -53.34 -4.70 -3.30
C ILE A 386 -52.06 -5.53 -3.20
N GLY A 387 -51.20 -5.27 -2.21
CA GLY A 387 -49.89 -5.90 -2.08
C GLY A 387 -48.88 -5.46 -3.14
N ILE A 388 -47.66 -5.98 -3.03
CA ILE A 388 -46.50 -5.68 -3.89
C ILE A 388 -45.95 -7.02 -4.40
N ALA A 389 -45.53 -7.05 -5.67
CA ALA A 389 -44.91 -8.24 -6.25
C ALA A 389 -43.51 -8.49 -5.66
N GLU A 390 -43.11 -9.76 -5.56
CA GLU A 390 -41.86 -10.15 -4.88
C GLU A 390 -40.61 -9.59 -5.58
N ASP A 391 -40.63 -9.47 -6.90
CA ASP A 391 -39.56 -8.89 -7.72
C ASP A 391 -39.42 -7.38 -7.54
N GLU A 392 -40.49 -6.70 -7.12
CA GLU A 392 -40.53 -5.26 -6.90
C GLU A 392 -40.10 -4.85 -5.48
N LEU A 393 -40.20 -5.75 -4.50
CA LEU A 393 -39.86 -5.49 -3.09
C LEU A 393 -38.42 -4.99 -2.89
N GLN A 394 -37.48 -5.40 -3.76
CA GLN A 394 -36.09 -4.93 -3.69
C GLN A 394 -35.92 -3.48 -4.16
N HIS A 395 -36.88 -2.95 -4.91
CA HIS A 395 -36.82 -1.62 -5.54
C HIS A 395 -37.72 -0.59 -4.88
N VAL A 396 -38.65 -0.97 -4.00
CA VAL A 396 -39.61 -0.03 -3.39
C VAL A 396 -38.97 1.06 -2.51
N PHE A 397 -37.73 0.85 -2.07
CA PHE A 397 -36.94 1.84 -1.36
C PHE A 397 -36.10 2.74 -2.29
N ASP A 398 -36.02 2.41 -3.58
CA ASP A 398 -35.36 3.24 -4.57
C ASP A 398 -36.14 4.56 -4.73
N ARG A 399 -35.40 5.67 -4.82
CA ARG A 399 -36.00 7.01 -4.96
C ARG A 399 -36.78 7.08 -6.27
N PHE A 400 -37.97 7.69 -6.22
CA PHE A 400 -38.88 7.85 -7.35
C PHE A 400 -39.43 6.53 -7.94
N TYR A 401 -39.14 5.39 -7.31
CA TYR A 401 -39.66 4.11 -7.77
C TYR A 401 -41.14 3.98 -7.47
N ARG A 402 -41.86 3.40 -8.44
CA ARG A 402 -43.29 3.10 -8.38
C ARG A 402 -43.53 1.78 -9.12
N ALA A 403 -44.15 0.82 -8.43
CA ALA A 403 -44.56 -0.47 -8.98
C ALA A 403 -45.47 -0.30 -10.22
N ASP A 404 -46.52 0.53 -10.11
CA ASP A 404 -47.45 0.79 -11.21
C ASP A 404 -47.19 2.13 -11.92
N LYS A 405 -46.65 2.09 -13.14
CA LYS A 405 -46.44 3.27 -14.01
C LYS A 405 -47.71 3.76 -14.72
N ALA A 406 -48.77 2.93 -14.81
CA ALA A 406 -49.90 3.17 -15.71
C ALA A 406 -51.24 3.54 -15.05
N ARG A 407 -51.45 3.28 -13.75
CA ARG A 407 -52.72 3.54 -13.06
C ARG A 407 -52.51 4.53 -11.91
N ASN A 408 -53.29 5.62 -11.92
CA ASN A 408 -53.41 6.63 -10.86
C ASN A 408 -52.28 7.68 -10.73
N ARG A 409 -52.15 8.52 -11.76
CA ARG A 409 -51.50 9.84 -11.64
C ARG A 409 -52.25 10.81 -10.70
N LYS A 410 -53.54 10.55 -10.41
CA LYS A 410 -54.40 11.40 -9.56
C LYS A 410 -54.35 11.10 -8.05
N GLN A 411 -53.78 9.97 -7.61
CA GLN A 411 -53.76 9.57 -6.18
C GLN A 411 -52.35 9.23 -5.64
N GLY A 412 -51.33 9.14 -6.50
CA GLY A 412 -49.99 8.66 -6.12
C GLY A 412 -49.00 9.81 -5.83
N GLY A 413 -48.20 9.67 -4.77
CA GLY A 413 -47.10 10.58 -4.47
C GLY A 413 -45.87 10.39 -5.37
N ALA A 414 -44.84 11.21 -5.16
CA ALA A 414 -43.62 11.27 -5.98
C ALA A 414 -42.66 10.06 -5.87
N GLY A 415 -43.05 8.96 -5.23
CA GLY A 415 -42.15 7.80 -5.03
C GLY A 415 -40.95 8.05 -4.11
N LEU A 416 -40.97 9.12 -3.33
CA LEU A 416 -39.90 9.45 -2.37
C LEU A 416 -40.17 8.94 -0.95
N GLY A 417 -41.42 8.59 -0.63
CA GLY A 417 -41.84 8.28 0.74
C GLY A 417 -41.02 7.16 1.38
N LEU A 418 -40.99 5.97 0.77
CA LEU A 418 -40.27 4.82 1.34
C LEU A 418 -38.75 5.04 1.40
N ALA A 419 -38.17 5.77 0.44
CA ALA A 419 -36.75 6.16 0.50
C ALA A 419 -36.46 7.08 1.70
N ILE A 420 -37.37 8.02 2.01
CA ILE A 420 -37.26 8.89 3.21
C ILE A 420 -37.46 8.08 4.48
N ALA A 421 -38.43 7.16 4.51
CA ALA A 421 -38.63 6.25 5.64
C ALA A 421 -37.36 5.44 5.93
N GLN A 422 -36.74 4.85 4.90
CA GLN A 422 -35.47 4.14 5.02
C GLN A 422 -34.36 5.05 5.55
N HIS A 423 -34.25 6.28 5.03
CA HIS A 423 -33.26 7.24 5.51
C HIS A 423 -33.45 7.62 6.99
N ILE A 424 -34.69 7.88 7.42
CA ILE A 424 -35.02 8.17 8.82
C ILE A 424 -34.64 6.99 9.72
N VAL A 425 -34.99 5.76 9.32
CA VAL A 425 -34.69 4.55 10.08
C VAL A 425 -33.18 4.31 10.19
N GLN A 426 -32.44 4.47 9.08
CA GLN A 426 -30.97 4.36 9.06
C GLN A 426 -30.31 5.42 9.96
N LYS A 427 -30.82 6.65 9.95
CA LYS A 427 -30.33 7.73 10.83
C LYS A 427 -30.54 7.42 12.32
N HIS A 428 -31.55 6.62 12.64
CA HIS A 428 -31.80 6.10 14.00
C HIS A 428 -31.16 4.72 14.23
N GLN A 429 -30.20 4.30 13.39
CA GLN A 429 -29.49 3.02 13.50
C GLN A 429 -30.40 1.78 13.47
N GLY A 430 -31.58 1.91 12.84
CA GLY A 430 -32.56 0.84 12.73
C GLY A 430 -32.58 0.13 11.38
N THR A 431 -33.53 -0.79 11.22
CA THR A 431 -33.84 -1.49 9.97
C THR A 431 -35.32 -1.38 9.62
N ILE A 432 -35.62 -1.36 8.32
CA ILE A 432 -37.00 -1.40 7.80
C ILE A 432 -37.11 -2.52 6.77
N GLU A 433 -38.16 -3.32 6.89
CA GLU A 433 -38.45 -4.46 6.02
C GLU A 433 -39.92 -4.41 5.57
N LEU A 434 -40.18 -4.84 4.34
CA LEU A 434 -41.52 -4.97 3.79
C LEU A 434 -41.80 -6.43 3.47
N GLN A 435 -42.89 -6.95 4.03
CA GLN A 435 -43.43 -8.25 3.70
C GLN A 435 -44.77 -8.05 3.01
N SER A 436 -44.89 -8.48 1.76
CA SER A 436 -46.08 -8.25 0.96
C SER A 436 -46.39 -9.45 0.08
N SER A 437 -47.66 -9.61 -0.26
CA SER A 437 -48.10 -10.57 -1.28
C SER A 437 -49.27 -9.96 -2.05
N LEU A 438 -49.26 -10.11 -3.37
CA LEU A 438 -50.32 -9.63 -4.26
C LEU A 438 -51.70 -10.08 -3.77
N GLY A 439 -52.58 -9.11 -3.55
CA GLY A 439 -53.96 -9.31 -3.09
C GLY A 439 -54.14 -9.59 -1.59
N GLN A 440 -53.06 -9.67 -0.80
CA GLN A 440 -53.15 -9.88 0.66
C GLN A 440 -52.77 -8.65 1.49
N GLY A 441 -52.12 -7.67 0.88
CA GLY A 441 -51.66 -6.44 1.53
C GLY A 441 -50.18 -6.45 1.88
N THR A 442 -49.74 -5.45 2.64
CA THR A 442 -48.33 -5.24 3.00
C THR A 442 -48.16 -5.01 4.49
N THR A 443 -47.08 -5.55 5.05
CA THR A 443 -46.62 -5.28 6.41
C THR A 443 -45.26 -4.60 6.34
N ALA A 444 -45.20 -3.35 6.78
CA ALA A 444 -43.95 -2.62 7.00
C ALA A 444 -43.49 -2.82 8.44
N SER A 445 -42.35 -3.47 8.63
CA SER A 445 -41.73 -3.70 9.94
C SER A 445 -40.52 -2.80 10.10
N VAL A 446 -40.55 -1.92 11.10
CA VAL A 446 -39.44 -1.04 11.48
C VAL A 446 -38.89 -1.51 12.82
N ALA A 447 -37.59 -1.77 12.88
CA ALA A 447 -36.87 -2.05 14.12
C ALA A 447 -35.91 -0.91 14.45
N LEU A 448 -36.04 -0.33 15.65
CA LEU A 448 -35.23 0.81 16.13
C LEU A 448 -34.63 0.48 17.50
N PRO A 449 -33.39 0.87 17.79
CA PRO A 449 -32.86 0.78 19.14
C PRO A 449 -33.61 1.76 20.07
N GLN A 450 -33.80 1.37 21.33
CA GLN A 450 -34.43 2.20 22.34
C GLN A 450 -33.62 3.48 22.64
N SER A 451 -32.30 3.40 22.45
CA SER A 451 -31.38 4.54 22.51
C SER A 451 -30.46 4.56 21.30
N CYS A 452 -30.47 5.66 20.55
CA CYS A 452 -29.48 5.97 19.51
C CYS A 452 -28.11 6.19 20.21
N GLN A 453 -27.08 5.39 19.89
CA GLN A 453 -25.73 5.51 20.48
C GLN A 453 -24.85 6.48 19.71
#